data_AF-A0A8J6UQZ6-F1
#
_entry.id   AF-A0A8J6UQZ6-F1
#
_cell.length_a   1.000
_cell.length_b   1.000
_cell.length_c   1.000
_cell.angle_alpha   90.00
_cell.angle_beta   90.00
_cell.angle_gamma   90.00
#
_symmetry.space_group_name_H-M   'P 1'
#
loop_
_entity.id
_entity.type
_entity.pdbx_description
1 polymer ?
#
loop_
_entity_poly.entity_id
_entity_poly.type
_entity_poly.pdbx_seq_one_letter_code
_entity_poly.pdbx_strand_id
1 'polypeptide(L)'
;MMLQSTAFKLLLPQDALLIERGRCLRHRLSSSSCRNCFTTCATGALTWTETGLDWDKEKCTGCMLCAADCPTDALTSNQLTVGDLLQRLDEVDTPLLACSFEPQTQGHARVPCLGLLADPQLLLVLQLALGKELRLNASACATCENCRMLPELHQSAQQVAELAQGLPGAVKVIESAPQLDYREKSCSRREFFNFLNRRSRQTGMSLVTRLHLDTTSGSYGKKNIPKTRQLLLQLGKASSAIREMIDSKILRELTFVADCRGCTACVGICPTGALASPDICGNQPQVNKDRCIACNLCVEFCRQSAITVTTP
;
A
#
# COMPACT_ATOMS: atom_id res chain seq x y z
N MET A 1 -21.82 -30.13 -6.52
CA MET A 1 -22.18 -28.68 -6.52
C MET A 1 -20.93 -27.85 -6.88
N MET A 2 -20.30 -28.11 -8.04
CA MET A 2 -19.00 -27.53 -8.46
C MET A 2 -19.12 -26.45 -9.55
N LEU A 3 -20.33 -25.92 -9.79
CA LEU A 3 -20.59 -25.00 -10.91
C LEU A 3 -20.56 -23.50 -10.53
N GLN A 4 -20.30 -23.16 -9.26
CA GLN A 4 -20.28 -21.76 -8.82
C GLN A 4 -18.91 -21.07 -8.97
N SER A 5 -17.79 -21.80 -8.97
CA SER A 5 -16.45 -21.17 -9.05
C SER A 5 -16.10 -20.68 -10.46
N THR A 6 -16.54 -21.37 -11.51
CA THR A 6 -16.20 -21.03 -12.90
C THR A 6 -16.99 -19.82 -13.40
N ALA A 7 -18.26 -19.67 -12.98
CA ALA A 7 -19.10 -18.53 -13.35
C ALA A 7 -18.65 -17.22 -12.69
N PHE A 8 -18.00 -17.28 -11.52
CA PHE A 8 -17.48 -16.09 -10.82
C PHE A 8 -16.19 -15.53 -11.45
N LYS A 9 -15.38 -16.37 -12.12
CA LYS A 9 -14.22 -15.91 -12.92
C LYS A 9 -14.62 -14.97 -14.06
N LEU A 10 -15.88 -15.00 -14.52
CA LEU A 10 -16.41 -14.11 -15.57
C LEU A 10 -16.86 -12.72 -15.06
N LEU A 11 -17.00 -12.53 -13.75
CA LEU A 11 -17.47 -11.26 -13.15
C LEU A 11 -16.36 -10.45 -12.48
N LEU A 12 -15.17 -11.03 -12.33
CA LEU A 12 -13.99 -10.29 -11.90
C LEU A 12 -13.37 -9.64 -13.12
N PRO A 13 -13.12 -8.31 -13.12
CA PRO A 13 -12.36 -7.69 -14.18
C PRO A 13 -11.03 -8.44 -14.34
N GLN A 14 -10.79 -9.02 -15.52
CA GLN A 14 -9.56 -9.73 -15.90
C GLN A 14 -8.30 -8.82 -15.86
N ASP A 15 -8.45 -7.60 -15.34
CA ASP A 15 -7.47 -6.53 -15.27
C ASP A 15 -7.25 -6.04 -13.83
N ALA A 16 -7.72 -6.77 -12.81
CA ALA A 16 -7.65 -6.34 -11.40
C ALA A 16 -6.23 -5.92 -10.91
N LEU A 17 -5.20 -6.44 -11.56
CA LEU A 17 -3.79 -6.16 -11.35
C LEU A 17 -3.23 -5.37 -12.56
N LEU A 18 -2.43 -4.34 -12.29
CA LEU A 18 -1.77 -3.51 -13.30
C LEU A 18 -0.26 -3.56 -13.11
N ILE A 19 0.49 -3.66 -14.21
CA ILE A 19 1.95 -3.73 -14.22
C ILE A 19 2.54 -2.46 -14.81
N GLU A 20 3.23 -1.69 -13.99
CA GLU A 20 4.05 -0.55 -14.42
C GLU A 20 5.52 -1.00 -14.51
N ARG A 21 5.91 -1.55 -15.66
CA ARG A 21 7.27 -2.08 -15.89
C ARG A 21 8.37 -1.07 -15.52
N GLY A 22 8.18 0.22 -15.82
CA GLY A 22 9.13 1.29 -15.49
C GLY A 22 9.36 1.55 -14.00
N ARG A 23 8.51 0.99 -13.12
CA ARG A 23 8.67 1.06 -11.65
C ARG A 23 9.30 -0.20 -11.06
N CYS A 24 9.33 -1.30 -11.80
CA CYS A 24 9.92 -2.55 -11.32
C CYS A 24 11.44 -2.42 -11.14
N LEU A 25 11.93 -2.79 -9.95
CA LEU A 25 13.35 -2.74 -9.60
C LEU A 25 14.22 -3.55 -10.56
N ARG A 26 13.75 -4.72 -11.02
CA ARG A 26 14.47 -5.57 -11.99
C ARG A 26 14.50 -4.99 -13.41
N HIS A 27 13.47 -4.26 -13.82
CA HIS A 27 13.49 -3.53 -15.11
C HIS A 27 14.45 -2.34 -15.06
N ARG A 28 14.60 -1.73 -13.88
CA ARG A 28 15.52 -0.59 -13.65
C ARG A 28 16.98 -1.03 -13.47
N LEU A 29 17.21 -2.16 -12.81
CA LEU A 29 18.51 -2.82 -12.67
C LEU A 29 18.33 -4.32 -12.87
N SER A 30 18.76 -4.85 -14.02
CA SER A 30 18.57 -6.26 -14.41
C SER A 30 19.18 -7.24 -13.41
N SER A 31 20.26 -6.85 -12.72
CA SER A 31 20.92 -7.64 -11.68
C SER A 31 20.26 -7.54 -10.30
N SER A 32 19.15 -6.80 -10.15
CA SER A 32 18.51 -6.60 -8.85
C SER A 32 18.01 -7.92 -8.25
N SER A 33 18.23 -8.09 -6.95
CA SER A 33 17.82 -9.28 -6.20
C SER A 33 16.32 -9.31 -5.85
N CYS A 34 15.58 -8.21 -6.09
CA CYS A 34 14.16 -8.11 -5.76
C CYS A 34 13.35 -9.28 -6.36
N ARG A 35 12.70 -10.06 -5.49
CA ARG A 35 11.84 -11.19 -5.86
C ARG A 35 10.48 -11.22 -5.17
N ASN A 36 10.11 -10.16 -4.42
CA ASN A 36 8.91 -10.10 -3.58
C ASN A 36 7.65 -10.68 -4.25
N CYS A 37 7.31 -10.18 -5.45
CA CYS A 37 6.12 -10.61 -6.17
C CYS A 37 6.15 -12.07 -6.64
N PHE A 38 7.35 -12.63 -6.89
CA PHE A 38 7.52 -14.04 -7.23
C PHE A 38 7.41 -14.92 -5.99
N THR A 39 8.04 -14.50 -4.90
CA THR A 39 8.03 -15.23 -3.61
C THR A 39 6.61 -15.35 -3.05
N THR A 40 5.82 -14.28 -3.10
CA THR A 40 4.47 -14.24 -2.52
C THR A 40 3.40 -14.90 -3.42
N CYS A 41 3.67 -15.04 -4.73
CA CYS A 41 2.72 -15.59 -5.68
C CYS A 41 2.71 -17.12 -5.67
N ALA A 42 1.93 -17.73 -4.78
CA ALA A 42 1.91 -19.20 -4.66
C ALA A 42 1.34 -19.94 -5.87
N THR A 43 0.68 -19.27 -6.83
CA THR A 43 0.27 -19.91 -8.10
C THR A 43 1.32 -19.80 -9.21
N GLY A 44 2.42 -19.07 -8.99
CA GLY A 44 3.42 -18.83 -10.03
C GLY A 44 2.90 -18.01 -11.21
N ALA A 45 1.87 -17.17 -11.01
CA ALA A 45 1.28 -16.34 -12.05
C ALA A 45 2.18 -15.18 -12.50
N LEU A 46 3.19 -14.83 -11.71
CA LEU A 46 4.19 -13.82 -12.06
C LEU A 46 5.52 -14.51 -12.34
N THR A 47 6.13 -14.22 -13.48
CA THR A 47 7.43 -14.79 -13.87
C THR A 47 8.34 -13.74 -14.49
N TRP A 48 9.62 -14.08 -14.68
CA TRP A 48 10.58 -13.23 -15.36
C TRP A 48 10.97 -13.86 -16.71
N THR A 49 10.65 -13.18 -17.80
CA THR A 49 10.95 -13.60 -19.18
C THR A 49 12.04 -12.72 -19.80
N GLU A 50 12.40 -12.99 -21.06
CA GLU A 50 13.31 -12.15 -21.84
C GLU A 50 12.79 -10.71 -22.02
N THR A 51 11.47 -10.52 -22.04
CA THR A 51 10.84 -9.18 -22.10
C THR A 51 10.58 -8.57 -20.73
N GLY A 52 11.04 -9.24 -19.66
CA GLY A 52 10.95 -8.85 -18.27
C GLY A 52 9.75 -9.46 -17.53
N LEU A 53 9.24 -8.73 -16.54
CA LEU A 53 8.10 -9.16 -15.71
C LEU A 53 6.87 -9.49 -16.57
N ASP A 54 6.43 -10.74 -16.45
CA ASP A 54 5.30 -11.33 -17.16
C ASP A 54 4.22 -11.79 -16.17
N TRP A 55 2.95 -11.74 -16.62
CA TRP A 55 1.78 -12.08 -15.82
C TRP A 55 0.83 -13.00 -16.57
N ASP A 56 0.77 -14.23 -16.10
CA ASP A 56 -0.16 -15.27 -16.51
C ASP A 56 -1.52 -15.03 -15.83
N LYS A 57 -2.46 -14.47 -16.60
CA LYS A 57 -3.81 -14.14 -16.12
C LYS A 57 -4.60 -15.39 -15.74
N GLU A 58 -4.34 -16.54 -16.36
CA GLU A 58 -5.10 -17.77 -16.12
C GLU A 58 -4.73 -18.41 -14.78
N LYS A 59 -3.47 -18.31 -14.37
CA LYS A 59 -2.99 -18.77 -13.05
C LYS A 59 -3.26 -17.77 -11.92
N CYS A 60 -3.60 -16.53 -12.23
CA CYS A 60 -3.79 -15.49 -11.23
C CYS A 60 -5.14 -15.62 -10.52
N THR A 61 -5.11 -15.78 -9.20
CA THR A 61 -6.33 -15.85 -8.37
C THR A 61 -6.82 -14.48 -7.91
N GLY A 62 -6.08 -13.41 -8.21
CA GLY A 62 -6.40 -12.04 -7.79
C GLY A 62 -6.29 -11.79 -6.28
N CYS A 63 -5.48 -12.56 -5.54
CA CYS A 63 -5.27 -12.38 -4.09
C CYS A 63 -4.64 -11.03 -3.68
N MET A 64 -4.04 -10.29 -4.62
CA MET A 64 -3.39 -8.98 -4.42
C MET A 64 -2.15 -8.93 -3.51
N LEU A 65 -1.67 -10.06 -2.97
CA LEU A 65 -0.42 -10.10 -2.17
C LEU A 65 0.79 -9.53 -2.93
N CYS A 66 0.89 -9.80 -4.23
CA CYS A 66 1.99 -9.26 -5.06
C CYS A 66 1.97 -7.72 -5.19
N ALA A 67 0.79 -7.11 -5.12
CA ALA A 67 0.65 -5.65 -5.11
C ALA A 67 0.99 -5.10 -3.72
N ALA A 68 0.56 -5.80 -2.65
CA ALA A 68 0.90 -5.45 -1.28
C ALA A 68 2.42 -5.49 -1.00
N ASP A 69 3.11 -6.51 -1.51
CA ASP A 69 4.55 -6.70 -1.31
C ASP A 69 5.43 -5.87 -2.26
N CYS A 70 4.84 -5.16 -3.22
CA CYS A 70 5.61 -4.41 -4.21
C CYS A 70 6.12 -3.09 -3.62
N PRO A 71 7.43 -2.91 -3.40
CA PRO A 71 7.94 -1.72 -2.69
C PRO A 71 7.88 -0.43 -3.53
N THR A 72 7.51 -0.54 -4.81
CA THR A 72 7.66 0.53 -5.80
C THR A 72 6.37 0.83 -6.55
N ASP A 73 5.23 0.23 -6.18
CA ASP A 73 3.98 0.17 -6.96
C ASP A 73 4.19 -0.23 -8.44
N ALA A 74 5.13 -1.13 -8.73
CA ALA A 74 5.21 -1.75 -10.05
C ALA A 74 4.02 -2.68 -10.33
N LEU A 75 3.37 -3.14 -9.27
CA LEU A 75 2.16 -3.96 -9.26
C LEU A 75 1.12 -3.21 -8.44
N THR A 76 -0.01 -2.85 -9.03
CA THR A 76 -1.10 -2.11 -8.36
C THR A 76 -2.45 -2.71 -8.71
N SER A 77 -3.49 -2.32 -7.96
CA SER A 77 -4.86 -2.61 -8.38
C SER A 77 -5.45 -1.47 -9.20
N ASN A 78 -6.23 -1.81 -10.23
CA ASN A 78 -6.92 -0.84 -11.09
C ASN A 78 -8.36 -0.51 -10.64
N GLN A 79 -8.93 -1.25 -9.67
CA GLN A 79 -10.38 -1.23 -9.43
C GLN A 79 -10.87 -0.12 -8.50
N LEU A 80 -10.00 0.38 -7.61
CA LEU A 80 -10.39 1.42 -6.66
C LEU A 80 -9.16 2.14 -6.11
N THR A 81 -9.21 3.47 -6.03
CA THR A 81 -8.14 4.24 -5.42
C THR A 81 -8.26 4.24 -3.90
N VAL A 82 -7.13 4.46 -3.20
CA VAL A 82 -7.13 4.63 -1.73
C VAL A 82 -8.03 5.80 -1.30
N GLY A 83 -8.13 6.83 -2.15
CA GLY A 83 -9.02 7.97 -1.91
C GLY A 83 -10.50 7.59 -1.89
N ASP A 84 -10.93 6.84 -2.90
CA ASP A 84 -12.32 6.36 -3.00
C ASP A 84 -12.68 5.45 -1.82
N LEU A 85 -11.73 4.60 -1.39
CA LEU A 85 -11.88 3.78 -0.19
C LEU A 85 -12.09 4.64 1.05
N LEU A 86 -11.19 5.59 1.29
CA LEU A 86 -11.27 6.47 2.46
C LEU A 86 -12.56 7.28 2.48
N GLN A 87 -12.99 7.82 1.35
CA GLN A 87 -14.24 8.57 1.25
C GLN A 87 -15.45 7.70 1.65
N ARG A 88 -15.56 6.49 1.09
CA ARG A 88 -16.68 5.58 1.40
C ARG A 88 -16.68 5.12 2.85
N LEU A 89 -15.49 4.88 3.42
CA LEU A 89 -15.33 4.41 4.79
C LEU A 89 -15.50 5.53 5.83
N ASP A 90 -15.17 6.78 5.50
CA ASP A 90 -15.33 7.91 6.43
C ASP A 90 -16.80 8.32 6.62
N GLU A 91 -17.67 7.98 5.65
CA GLU A 91 -19.10 8.26 5.71
C GLU A 91 -19.89 7.41 6.73
N VAL A 92 -19.23 6.45 7.38
CA VAL A 92 -19.81 5.53 8.37
C VAL A 92 -19.03 5.57 9.68
N ASP A 93 -19.71 5.33 10.80
CA ASP A 93 -19.09 5.39 12.13
C ASP A 93 -18.23 4.15 12.44
N THR A 94 -18.71 2.97 12.02
CA THR A 94 -18.03 1.68 12.21
C THR A 94 -17.71 1.04 10.86
N PRO A 95 -16.69 1.55 10.13
CA PRO A 95 -16.38 1.10 8.78
C PRO A 95 -16.10 -0.40 8.72
N LEU A 96 -16.61 -1.02 7.64
CA LEU A 96 -16.45 -2.45 7.35
C LEU A 96 -16.03 -2.58 5.89
N LEU A 97 -14.80 -3.02 5.67
CA LEU A 97 -14.21 -3.24 4.36
C LEU A 97 -14.25 -4.71 4.01
N ALA A 98 -14.82 -5.06 2.86
CA ALA A 98 -14.95 -6.45 2.39
C ALA A 98 -14.16 -6.66 1.07
N CYS A 99 -14.10 -7.91 0.60
CA CYS A 99 -13.58 -8.21 -0.73
C CYS A 99 -14.69 -8.16 -1.80
N SER A 100 -14.30 -8.03 -3.06
CA SER A 100 -15.21 -8.10 -4.21
C SER A 100 -15.48 -9.55 -4.69
N PHE A 101 -14.64 -10.51 -4.30
CA PHE A 101 -14.82 -11.94 -4.63
C PHE A 101 -16.06 -12.57 -3.96
N GLU A 102 -16.47 -12.05 -2.80
CA GLU A 102 -17.61 -12.56 -2.02
C GLU A 102 -18.68 -11.45 -1.88
N PRO A 103 -19.36 -11.03 -2.97
CA PRO A 103 -20.25 -9.87 -2.98
C PRO A 103 -21.48 -10.02 -2.08
N GLN A 104 -21.87 -11.25 -1.74
CA GLN A 104 -22.95 -11.55 -0.80
C GLN A 104 -22.60 -11.26 0.67
N THR A 105 -21.32 -11.11 1.01
CA THR A 105 -20.90 -10.73 2.37
C THR A 105 -21.14 -9.23 2.60
N GLN A 106 -21.27 -8.80 3.86
CA GLN A 106 -21.55 -7.40 4.19
C GLN A 106 -20.31 -6.52 4.10
N GLY A 107 -20.44 -5.27 3.65
CA GLY A 107 -19.34 -4.30 3.59
C GLY A 107 -19.77 -2.94 3.04
N HIS A 108 -19.24 -1.87 3.63
CA HIS A 108 -19.49 -0.48 3.23
C HIS A 108 -18.65 -0.07 2.01
N ALA A 109 -17.44 -0.63 1.90
CA ALA A 109 -16.57 -0.50 0.74
C ALA A 109 -15.94 -1.86 0.43
N ARG A 110 -15.37 -1.99 -0.78
CA ARG A 110 -14.75 -3.23 -1.24
C ARG A 110 -13.42 -2.99 -1.94
N VAL A 111 -12.48 -3.87 -1.68
CA VAL A 111 -11.24 -4.06 -2.45
C VAL A 111 -11.35 -5.34 -3.27
N PRO A 112 -10.56 -5.55 -4.35
CA PRO A 112 -10.60 -6.81 -5.09
C PRO A 112 -10.46 -8.01 -4.16
N CYS A 113 -9.38 -8.05 -3.37
CA CYS A 113 -9.14 -9.02 -2.32
C CYS A 113 -8.59 -8.30 -1.08
N LEU A 114 -8.91 -8.80 0.12
CA LEU A 114 -8.31 -8.27 1.36
C LEU A 114 -6.80 -8.48 1.44
N GLY A 115 -6.22 -9.37 0.63
CA GLY A 115 -4.76 -9.52 0.54
C GLY A 115 -4.04 -8.26 0.01
N LEU A 116 -4.76 -7.30 -0.59
CA LEU A 116 -4.20 -5.97 -0.89
C LEU A 116 -3.82 -5.23 0.41
N LEU A 117 -4.53 -5.49 1.50
CA LEU A 117 -4.30 -4.91 2.81
C LEU A 117 -3.24 -5.67 3.62
N ALA A 118 -2.57 -6.66 3.03
CA ALA A 118 -1.33 -7.19 3.58
C ALA A 118 -0.15 -6.20 3.40
N ASP A 119 -0.37 -5.01 2.80
CA ASP A 119 0.56 -3.89 2.89
C ASP A 119 0.34 -3.16 4.24
N PRO A 120 1.30 -3.25 5.19
CA PRO A 120 1.15 -2.62 6.50
C PRO A 120 1.07 -1.09 6.41
N GLN A 121 1.73 -0.46 5.43
CA GLN A 121 1.66 0.99 5.27
C GLN A 121 0.28 1.41 4.75
N LEU A 122 -0.36 0.60 3.89
CA LEU A 122 -1.71 0.89 3.42
C LEU A 122 -2.72 0.77 4.56
N LEU A 123 -2.65 -0.32 5.35
CA LEU A 123 -3.50 -0.46 6.54
C LEU A 123 -3.29 0.68 7.54
N LEU A 124 -2.04 1.07 7.77
CA LEU A 124 -1.71 2.19 8.65
C LEU A 124 -2.29 3.51 8.13
N VAL A 125 -2.19 3.79 6.83
CA VAL A 125 -2.81 4.97 6.20
C VAL A 125 -4.33 4.94 6.40
N LEU A 126 -4.98 3.80 6.17
CA LEU A 126 -6.43 3.67 6.35
C LEU A 126 -6.83 3.91 7.81
N GLN A 127 -6.14 3.29 8.77
CA GLN A 127 -6.40 3.48 10.20
C GLN A 127 -6.27 4.94 10.61
N LEU A 128 -5.11 5.55 10.33
CA LEU A 128 -4.79 6.90 10.77
C LEU A 128 -5.65 7.96 10.09
N ALA A 129 -5.96 7.79 8.80
CA ALA A 129 -6.78 8.74 8.07
C ALA A 129 -8.25 8.70 8.53
N LEU A 130 -8.80 7.50 8.80
CA LEU A 130 -10.17 7.34 9.29
C LEU A 130 -10.30 7.75 10.76
N GLY A 131 -9.30 7.47 11.59
CA GLY A 131 -9.33 7.73 13.03
C GLY A 131 -10.41 6.92 13.79
N LYS A 132 -10.96 5.88 13.16
CA LYS A 132 -12.03 5.01 13.66
C LYS A 132 -11.54 3.55 13.70
N GLU A 133 -12.32 2.65 14.32
CA GLU A 133 -12.06 1.21 14.18
C GLU A 133 -12.47 0.75 12.77
N LEU A 134 -11.49 0.44 11.93
CA LEU A 134 -11.67 -0.17 10.62
C LEU A 134 -11.77 -1.69 10.78
N ARG A 135 -12.94 -2.24 10.44
CA ARG A 135 -13.19 -3.68 10.47
C ARG A 135 -13.00 -4.27 9.08
N LEU A 136 -12.31 -5.40 8.98
CA LEU A 136 -12.09 -6.13 7.74
C LEU A 136 -12.95 -7.40 7.76
N ASN A 137 -13.87 -7.52 6.81
CA ASN A 137 -14.74 -8.69 6.71
C ASN A 137 -13.99 -9.88 6.07
N ALA A 138 -13.35 -10.68 6.91
CA ALA A 138 -12.68 -11.91 6.53
C ALA A 138 -13.56 -13.16 6.75
N SER A 139 -14.88 -13.00 6.92
CA SER A 139 -15.75 -14.09 7.39
C SER A 139 -15.91 -15.26 6.41
N ALA A 140 -15.55 -15.06 5.15
CA ALA A 140 -15.55 -16.08 4.11
C ALA A 140 -14.14 -16.51 3.69
N CYS A 141 -13.08 -15.91 4.27
CA CYS A 141 -11.71 -16.08 3.79
C CYS A 141 -11.12 -17.45 4.11
N ALA A 142 -11.54 -18.10 5.20
CA ALA A 142 -11.04 -19.41 5.60
C ALA A 142 -11.27 -20.51 4.53
N THR A 143 -12.36 -20.41 3.76
CA THR A 143 -12.72 -21.39 2.71
C THR A 143 -12.57 -20.83 1.29
N CYS A 144 -12.04 -19.62 1.13
CA CYS A 144 -11.86 -18.97 -0.16
C CYS A 144 -10.63 -19.53 -0.90
N GLU A 145 -10.62 -19.51 -2.25
CA GLU A 145 -9.44 -19.85 -3.07
C GLU A 145 -8.20 -19.00 -2.70
N ASN A 146 -8.44 -17.78 -2.18
CA ASN A 146 -7.41 -16.84 -1.76
C ASN A 146 -7.05 -16.96 -0.27
N CYS A 147 -7.46 -18.01 0.46
CA CYS A 147 -7.28 -18.13 1.91
C CYS A 147 -5.85 -17.92 2.42
N ARG A 148 -4.83 -18.21 1.60
CA ARG A 148 -3.40 -17.97 1.91
C ARG A 148 -3.06 -16.51 2.26
N MET A 149 -3.90 -15.55 1.86
CA MET A 149 -3.69 -14.14 2.21
C MET A 149 -4.07 -13.82 3.66
N LEU A 150 -4.84 -14.69 4.31
CA LEU A 150 -5.36 -14.43 5.65
C LEU A 150 -4.25 -14.31 6.71
N PRO A 151 -3.25 -15.22 6.79
CA PRO A 151 -2.12 -15.05 7.71
C PRO A 151 -1.33 -13.75 7.48
N GLU A 152 -1.05 -13.39 6.22
CA GLU A 152 -0.34 -12.15 5.86
C GLU A 152 -1.12 -10.89 6.28
N LEU A 153 -2.45 -10.94 6.14
CA LEU A 153 -3.34 -9.88 6.60
C LEU A 153 -3.31 -9.72 8.12
N HIS A 154 -3.36 -10.83 8.87
CA HIS A 154 -3.27 -10.80 10.34
C HIS A 154 -1.92 -10.28 10.82
N GLN A 155 -0.82 -10.71 10.19
CA GLN A 155 0.52 -10.22 10.50
C GLN A 155 0.60 -8.69 10.27
N SER A 156 0.06 -8.21 9.16
CA SER A 156 0.02 -6.79 8.85
C SER A 156 -0.83 -5.99 9.84
N ALA A 157 -2.00 -6.52 10.22
CA ALA A 157 -2.85 -5.89 11.23
C ALA A 157 -2.16 -5.82 12.61
N GLN A 158 -1.45 -6.87 13.01
CA GLN A 158 -0.67 -6.86 14.25
C GLN A 158 0.47 -5.83 14.19
N GLN A 159 1.25 -5.81 13.10
CA GLN A 159 2.31 -4.83 12.91
C GLN A 159 1.77 -3.40 12.98
N VAL A 160 0.62 -3.13 12.36
CA VAL A 160 -0.02 -1.82 12.40
C VAL A 160 -0.49 -1.46 13.80
N ALA A 161 -1.06 -2.40 14.56
CA ALA A 161 -1.45 -2.17 15.95
C ALA A 161 -0.24 -1.77 16.83
N GLU A 162 0.91 -2.42 16.65
CA GLU A 162 2.17 -2.10 17.35
C GLU A 162 2.76 -0.75 16.91
N LEU A 163 2.75 -0.46 15.60
CA LEU A 163 3.23 0.81 15.05
C LEU A 163 2.39 1.98 15.56
N ALA A 164 1.06 1.83 15.51
CA ALA A 164 0.08 2.88 15.79
C ALA A 164 -0.38 2.96 17.25
N GLN A 165 0.31 2.29 18.18
CA GLN A 165 0.00 2.37 19.60
C GLN A 165 -0.03 3.83 20.08
N GLY A 166 -1.17 4.26 20.63
CA GLY A 166 -1.38 5.64 21.08
C GLY A 166 -1.79 6.64 19.97
N LEU A 167 -1.94 6.19 18.72
CA LEU A 167 -2.47 6.98 17.61
C LEU A 167 -3.96 6.68 17.36
N PRO A 168 -4.69 7.57 16.65
CA PRO A 168 -6.12 7.38 16.39
C PRO A 168 -6.45 6.14 15.54
N GLY A 169 -7.63 5.58 15.80
CA GLY A 169 -8.19 4.44 15.07
C GLY A 169 -7.60 3.09 15.46
N ALA A 170 -8.16 2.03 14.89
CA ALA A 170 -7.67 0.65 15.03
C ALA A 170 -8.05 -0.16 13.78
N VAL A 171 -7.38 -1.29 13.56
CA VAL A 171 -7.75 -2.27 12.53
C VAL A 171 -8.13 -3.58 13.19
N LYS A 172 -9.26 -4.17 12.78
CA LYS A 172 -9.72 -5.46 13.28
C LYS A 172 -10.11 -6.39 12.14
N VAL A 173 -9.49 -7.57 12.08
CA VAL A 173 -9.86 -8.64 11.16
C VAL A 173 -10.99 -9.45 11.79
N ILE A 174 -12.11 -9.64 11.08
CA ILE A 174 -13.28 -10.38 11.57
C ILE A 174 -13.51 -11.61 10.70
N GLU A 175 -13.29 -12.78 11.26
CA GLU A 175 -13.41 -14.08 10.58
C GLU A 175 -14.76 -14.78 10.79
N SER A 176 -15.64 -14.21 11.62
CA SER A 176 -16.94 -14.79 11.94
C SER A 176 -18.07 -13.82 11.55
N ALA A 177 -18.97 -14.25 10.66
CA ALA A 177 -20.06 -13.40 10.16
C ALA A 177 -20.96 -12.82 11.28
N PRO A 178 -21.33 -13.58 12.33
CA PRO A 178 -22.07 -13.03 13.46
C PRO A 178 -21.38 -11.88 14.21
N GLN A 179 -20.04 -11.79 14.14
CA GLN A 179 -19.25 -10.76 14.81
C GLN A 179 -19.09 -9.48 13.98
N LEU A 180 -19.64 -9.44 12.76
CA LEU A 180 -19.48 -8.30 11.86
C LEU A 180 -20.17 -7.04 12.38
N ASP A 181 -21.23 -7.14 13.20
CA ASP A 181 -22.09 -6.02 13.64
C ASP A 181 -22.24 -4.95 12.54
N TYR A 182 -22.69 -5.43 11.36
CA TYR A 182 -22.89 -4.58 10.20
C TYR A 182 -24.19 -3.81 10.37
N ARG A 183 -24.12 -2.49 10.14
CA ARG A 183 -25.26 -1.60 10.18
C ARG A 183 -25.30 -0.87 8.86
N GLU A 184 -26.44 -0.93 8.16
CA GLU A 184 -26.60 -0.15 6.95
C GLU A 184 -26.43 1.34 7.27
N LYS A 185 -25.89 2.08 6.30
CA LYS A 185 -25.76 3.53 6.39
C LYS A 185 -27.15 4.15 6.50
N SER A 186 -27.60 4.47 7.71
CA SER A 186 -28.85 5.20 7.90
C SER A 186 -28.62 6.66 7.51
N CYS A 187 -29.13 7.07 6.35
CA CYS A 187 -29.26 8.49 6.03
C CYS A 187 -30.71 8.91 6.32
N SER A 188 -30.97 9.49 7.50
CA SER A 188 -32.27 10.11 7.75
C SER A 188 -32.40 11.43 6.97
N ARG A 189 -33.61 11.80 6.53
CA ARG A 189 -33.89 13.10 5.89
C ARG A 189 -33.46 14.30 6.76
N ARG A 190 -33.47 14.15 8.09
CA ARG A 190 -33.04 15.19 9.05
C ARG A 190 -31.51 15.25 9.18
N GLU A 191 -30.81 14.14 9.02
CA GLU A 191 -29.34 14.12 8.87
C GLU A 191 -28.89 14.72 7.55
N PHE A 192 -29.66 14.60 6.46
CA PHE A 192 -29.34 15.27 5.20
C PHE A 192 -29.31 16.81 5.32
N PHE A 193 -30.26 17.41 6.06
CA PHE A 193 -30.25 18.84 6.37
C PHE A 193 -29.16 19.24 7.38
N ASN A 194 -28.88 18.40 8.37
CA ASN A 194 -27.76 18.61 9.28
C ASN A 194 -26.39 18.38 8.60
N PHE A 195 -26.31 17.55 7.57
CA PHE A 195 -25.10 17.29 6.77
C PHE A 195 -24.71 18.53 5.96
N LEU A 196 -25.69 19.21 5.35
CA LEU A 196 -25.51 20.52 4.71
C LEU A 196 -25.05 21.59 5.71
N ASN A 197 -25.59 21.59 6.94
CA ASN A 197 -25.17 22.52 8.00
C ASN A 197 -23.83 22.16 8.68
N ARG A 198 -23.45 20.87 8.74
CA ARG A 198 -22.17 20.38 9.33
C ARG A 198 -20.98 20.72 8.45
N ARG A 199 -21.14 20.79 7.12
CA ARG A 199 -20.10 21.26 6.18
C ARG A 199 -19.68 22.72 6.45
N SER A 200 -20.55 23.50 7.11
CA SER A 200 -20.31 24.92 7.45
C SER A 200 -19.67 25.12 8.84
N ARG A 201 -19.67 24.11 9.72
CA ARG A 201 -19.30 24.27 11.15
C ARG A 201 -18.40 23.16 11.74
N GLN A 202 -17.64 22.43 10.93
CA GLN A 202 -16.57 21.56 11.48
C GLN A 202 -15.28 22.35 11.70
N THR A 203 -15.07 22.74 12.95
CA THR A 203 -13.79 23.17 13.50
C THR A 203 -12.83 21.96 13.45
N GLY A 204 -12.15 21.77 12.31
CA GLY A 204 -11.18 20.69 12.07
C GLY A 204 -11.58 19.79 10.91
N MET A 205 -10.97 20.00 9.74
CA MET A 205 -11.14 19.16 8.56
C MET A 205 -10.62 17.74 8.82
N SER A 206 -11.43 16.70 8.53
CA SER A 206 -11.07 15.26 8.62
C SER A 206 -9.71 15.01 7.96
N LEU A 207 -8.88 14.14 8.54
CA LEU A 207 -7.56 13.82 7.98
C LEU A 207 -7.68 13.27 6.55
N VAL A 208 -8.77 12.57 6.25
CA VAL A 208 -9.12 12.13 4.89
C VAL A 208 -9.16 13.30 3.92
N THR A 209 -9.79 14.42 4.29
CA THR A 209 -9.94 15.60 3.43
C THR A 209 -8.63 16.35 3.19
N ARG A 210 -7.58 16.11 3.99
CA ARG A 210 -6.25 16.73 3.81
C ARG A 210 -5.35 15.94 2.85
N LEU A 211 -5.73 14.72 2.49
CA LEU A 211 -4.95 13.89 1.59
C LEU A 211 -5.09 14.39 0.15
N HIS A 212 -3.96 14.71 -0.48
CA HIS A 212 -3.93 15.10 -1.89
C HIS A 212 -3.66 13.86 -2.73
N LEU A 213 -4.70 13.39 -3.40
CA LEU A 213 -4.70 12.18 -4.21
C LEU A 213 -4.37 12.54 -5.67
N ASP A 214 -3.13 12.95 -5.94
CA ASP A 214 -2.68 13.14 -7.32
C ASP A 214 -2.76 11.82 -8.11
N THR A 215 -3.46 11.85 -9.25
CA THR A 215 -3.68 10.72 -10.18
C THR A 215 -2.73 10.71 -11.36
N THR A 216 -1.71 11.57 -11.41
CA THR A 216 -0.84 11.67 -12.59
C THR A 216 0.05 10.44 -12.73
N SER A 217 -0.24 9.60 -13.71
CA SER A 217 0.69 8.60 -14.23
C SER A 217 1.92 9.30 -14.82
N GLY A 218 3.10 8.92 -14.34
CA GLY A 218 4.37 9.49 -14.79
C GLY A 218 4.84 8.86 -16.10
N SER A 219 5.66 9.59 -16.87
CA SER A 219 6.46 9.00 -17.96
C SER A 219 7.34 7.86 -17.45
N TYR A 220 7.66 6.91 -18.33
CA TYR A 220 8.65 5.86 -18.08
C TYR A 220 9.94 6.48 -17.52
N GLY A 221 10.45 5.94 -16.41
CA GLY A 221 11.66 6.42 -15.74
C GLY A 221 11.48 7.59 -14.75
N LYS A 222 10.28 8.17 -14.63
CA LYS A 222 10.01 9.25 -13.64
C LYS A 222 10.24 8.74 -12.21
N LYS A 223 11.01 9.51 -11.43
CA LYS A 223 11.36 9.16 -10.04
C LYS A 223 10.24 9.57 -9.08
N ASN A 224 9.45 8.61 -8.61
CA ASN A 224 8.32 8.85 -7.73
C ASN A 224 8.34 7.89 -6.53
N ILE A 225 7.87 8.37 -5.38
CA ILE A 225 7.63 7.52 -4.21
C ILE A 225 6.32 6.74 -4.39
N PRO A 226 6.19 5.56 -3.77
CA PRO A 226 4.93 4.83 -3.70
C PRO A 226 3.76 5.69 -3.22
N LYS A 227 2.55 5.45 -3.73
CA LYS A 227 1.38 6.27 -3.38
C LYS A 227 1.06 6.16 -1.89
N THR A 228 1.13 4.95 -1.33
CA THR A 228 0.96 4.70 0.10
C THR A 228 1.97 5.50 0.93
N ARG A 229 3.25 5.54 0.52
CA ARG A 229 4.29 6.35 1.17
C ARG A 229 3.97 7.85 1.11
N GLN A 230 3.48 8.34 -0.03
CA GLN A 230 3.07 9.74 -0.17
C GLN A 230 1.95 10.10 0.83
N LEU A 231 0.93 9.26 0.94
CA LEU A 231 -0.20 9.48 1.86
C LEU A 231 0.24 9.44 3.33
N LEU A 232 1.09 8.48 3.69
CA LEU A 232 1.65 8.38 5.04
C LEU A 232 2.42 9.65 5.44
N LEU A 233 3.25 10.18 4.55
CA LEU A 233 3.97 11.44 4.78
C LEU A 233 3.02 12.65 4.88
N GLN A 234 1.93 12.68 4.12
CA GLN A 234 0.90 13.72 4.26
C GLN A 234 0.22 13.68 5.64
N LEU A 235 -0.07 12.48 6.16
CA LEU A 235 -0.60 12.32 7.52
C LEU A 235 0.41 12.80 8.57
N GLY A 236 1.70 12.50 8.41
CA GLY A 236 2.77 13.02 9.27
C GLY A 236 2.85 14.55 9.28
N LYS A 237 2.66 15.20 8.13
CA LYS A 237 2.58 16.68 8.07
C LYS A 237 1.39 17.25 8.84
N ALA A 238 0.30 16.49 8.96
CA ALA A 238 -0.91 16.91 9.65
C ALA A 238 -0.88 16.65 11.17
N SER A 239 0.04 15.81 11.66
CA SER A 239 0.16 15.44 13.08
C SER A 239 1.60 15.11 13.46
N SER A 240 2.16 15.86 14.43
CA SER A 240 3.53 15.66 14.93
C SER A 240 3.73 14.26 15.53
N ALA A 241 2.74 13.73 16.26
CA ALA A 241 2.80 12.38 16.81
C ALA A 241 2.89 11.30 15.73
N ILE A 242 2.15 11.47 14.62
CA ILE A 242 2.25 10.57 13.46
C ILE A 242 3.62 10.73 12.80
N ARG A 243 4.12 11.96 12.67
CA ARG A 243 5.45 12.21 12.09
C ARG A 243 6.57 11.53 12.88
N GLU A 244 6.55 11.67 14.20
CA GLU A 244 7.53 11.06 15.10
C GLU A 244 7.54 9.54 14.94
N MET A 245 6.37 8.90 14.91
CA MET A 245 6.25 7.46 14.67
C MET A 245 6.79 7.05 13.29
N ILE A 246 6.52 7.83 12.23
CA ILE A 246 7.06 7.58 10.90
C ILE A 246 8.60 7.62 10.92
N ASP A 247 9.16 8.66 11.52
CA ASP A 247 10.61 8.88 11.59
C ASP A 247 11.30 7.78 12.39
N SER A 248 10.73 7.35 13.52
CA SER A 248 11.36 6.40 14.42
C SER A 248 11.13 4.93 14.07
N LYS A 249 9.98 4.58 13.46
CA LYS A 249 9.60 3.18 13.23
C LYS A 249 9.52 2.76 11.76
N ILE A 250 9.48 3.70 10.81
CA ILE A 250 9.21 3.40 9.39
C ILE A 250 10.34 3.89 8.47
N LEU A 251 10.88 5.08 8.69
CA LEU A 251 11.97 5.60 7.85
C LEU A 251 13.28 4.89 8.19
N ARG A 252 13.82 4.17 7.21
CA ARG A 252 15.14 3.55 7.31
C ARG A 252 16.25 4.54 7.03
N GLU A 253 17.41 4.33 7.65
CA GLU A 253 18.59 5.13 7.35
C GLU A 253 19.39 4.53 6.19
N LEU A 254 19.88 5.41 5.33
CA LEU A 254 20.81 5.09 4.27
C LEU A 254 22.09 5.87 4.55
N THR A 255 23.19 5.15 4.72
CA THR A 255 24.49 5.70 5.09
C THR A 255 25.53 5.33 4.05
N PHE A 256 26.61 6.12 4.04
CA PHE A 256 27.75 5.92 3.16
C PHE A 256 29.00 5.70 3.99
N VAL A 257 29.76 4.65 3.66
CA VAL A 257 31.05 4.39 4.31
C VAL A 257 32.17 5.22 3.67
N ALA A 258 33.36 5.19 4.28
CA ALA A 258 34.52 6.00 3.88
C ALA A 258 34.94 5.83 2.41
N ASP A 259 34.71 4.64 1.82
CA ASP A 259 35.10 4.34 0.45
C ASP A 259 34.20 5.00 -0.63
N CYS A 260 33.18 5.75 -0.22
CA CYS A 260 32.33 6.49 -1.15
C CYS A 260 33.11 7.63 -1.81
N ARG A 261 33.42 7.48 -3.11
CA ARG A 261 34.11 8.51 -3.91
C ARG A 261 33.20 9.60 -4.50
N GLY A 262 31.92 9.63 -4.10
CA GLY A 262 30.99 10.66 -4.57
C GLY A 262 30.70 10.67 -6.08
N CYS A 263 30.75 9.53 -6.77
CA CYS A 263 30.52 9.47 -8.24
C CYS A 263 29.07 9.75 -8.66
N THR A 264 28.13 9.82 -7.70
CA THR A 264 26.69 10.09 -7.89
C THR A 264 25.90 9.12 -8.78
N ALA A 265 26.48 8.02 -9.25
CA ALA A 265 25.76 7.08 -10.11
C ALA A 265 24.50 6.48 -9.44
N CYS A 266 24.53 6.31 -8.11
CA CYS A 266 23.37 5.89 -7.32
C CYS A 266 22.20 6.90 -7.34
N VAL A 267 22.45 8.18 -7.59
CA VAL A 267 21.40 9.21 -7.79
C VAL A 267 20.55 8.83 -8.99
N GLY A 268 21.17 8.39 -10.10
CA GLY A 268 20.48 7.97 -11.32
C GLY A 268 19.62 6.72 -11.10
N ILE A 269 20.17 5.70 -10.44
CA ILE A 269 19.48 4.42 -10.26
C ILE A 269 18.33 4.52 -9.25
N CYS A 270 18.35 5.45 -8.28
CA CYS A 270 17.31 5.57 -7.26
C CYS A 270 15.90 5.74 -7.87
N PRO A 271 14.95 4.80 -7.65
CA PRO A 271 13.63 4.84 -8.27
C PRO A 271 12.74 5.94 -7.71
N THR A 272 12.94 6.32 -6.46
CA THR A 272 12.15 7.34 -5.78
C THR A 272 12.81 8.71 -5.80
N GLY A 273 14.04 8.84 -6.27
CA GLY A 273 14.80 10.09 -6.16
C GLY A 273 15.06 10.50 -4.71
N ALA A 274 15.31 9.51 -3.83
CA ALA A 274 15.77 9.74 -2.46
C ALA A 274 17.22 10.22 -2.38
N LEU A 275 18.00 10.02 -3.44
CA LEU A 275 19.38 10.48 -3.52
C LEU A 275 19.48 11.67 -4.46
N ALA A 276 20.20 12.71 -4.05
CA ALA A 276 20.52 13.89 -4.85
C ALA A 276 22.03 14.11 -4.91
N SER A 277 22.50 14.76 -5.98
CA SER A 277 23.90 15.13 -6.11
C SER A 277 24.30 16.08 -4.97
N PRO A 278 25.51 15.95 -4.41
CA PRO A 278 26.00 16.88 -3.41
C PRO A 278 26.30 18.25 -4.03
N ASP A 279 26.36 19.28 -3.19
CA ASP A 279 26.76 20.63 -3.62
C ASP A 279 28.22 20.69 -4.05
N ILE A 280 29.08 19.88 -3.43
CA ILE A 280 30.52 19.79 -3.73
C ILE A 280 30.79 18.45 -4.44
N CYS A 281 31.38 18.52 -5.63
CA CYS A 281 31.76 17.32 -6.39
C CYS A 281 32.74 16.44 -5.59
N GLY A 282 32.52 15.12 -5.62
CA GLY A 282 33.32 14.16 -4.86
C GLY A 282 32.79 13.85 -3.46
N ASN A 283 31.86 14.65 -2.93
CA ASN A 283 31.20 14.33 -1.66
C ASN A 283 30.14 13.22 -1.80
N GLN A 284 29.70 12.70 -0.66
CA GLN A 284 28.62 11.73 -0.59
C GLN A 284 27.28 12.35 -1.06
N PRO A 285 26.43 11.62 -1.79
CA PRO A 285 25.10 12.07 -2.17
C PRO A 285 24.24 12.47 -0.96
N GLN A 286 23.40 13.49 -1.13
CA GLN A 286 22.42 13.89 -0.13
C GLN A 286 21.25 12.90 -0.11
N VAL A 287 20.82 12.51 1.09
CA VAL A 287 19.73 11.54 1.30
C VAL A 287 18.47 12.24 1.80
N ASN A 288 17.37 12.09 1.07
CA ASN A 288 16.04 12.42 1.53
C ASN A 288 15.37 11.17 2.14
N LYS A 289 15.34 11.09 3.48
CA LYS A 289 14.78 9.95 4.22
C LYS A 289 13.31 9.68 3.89
N ASP A 290 12.49 10.72 3.74
CA ASP A 290 11.07 10.60 3.39
C ASP A 290 10.85 9.85 2.07
N ARG A 291 11.75 10.09 1.11
CA ARG A 291 11.69 9.47 -0.22
C ARG A 291 12.33 8.09 -0.26
N CYS A 292 13.15 7.73 0.71
CA CYS A 292 13.80 6.43 0.75
C CYS A 292 12.78 5.35 1.12
N ILE A 293 12.70 4.31 0.28
CA ILE A 293 11.88 3.11 0.50
C ILE A 293 12.72 1.88 0.83
N ALA A 294 14.03 2.07 1.10
CA ALA A 294 14.95 0.99 1.43
C ALA A 294 14.99 -0.18 0.42
N CYS A 295 14.78 0.09 -0.87
CA CYS A 295 14.71 -0.93 -1.92
C CYS A 295 16.05 -1.58 -2.29
N ASN A 296 17.16 -1.20 -1.64
CA ASN A 296 18.53 -1.70 -1.88
C ASN A 296 19.11 -1.53 -3.29
N LEU A 297 18.38 -0.95 -4.25
CA LEU A 297 18.88 -0.78 -5.61
C LEU A 297 20.20 0.02 -5.69
N CYS A 298 20.36 1.03 -4.84
CA CYS A 298 21.60 1.81 -4.76
C CYS A 298 22.76 1.00 -4.17
N VAL A 299 22.49 0.08 -3.24
CA VAL A 299 23.48 -0.83 -2.65
C VAL A 299 23.95 -1.81 -3.72
N GLU A 300 23.01 -2.47 -4.41
CA GLU A 300 23.30 -3.44 -5.49
C GLU A 300 24.05 -2.81 -6.67
N PHE A 301 23.79 -1.53 -6.96
CA PHE A 301 24.42 -0.82 -8.06
C PHE A 301 25.81 -0.24 -7.71
N CYS A 302 26.13 -0.08 -6.43
CA CYS A 302 27.37 0.56 -6.01
C CYS A 302 28.58 -0.35 -6.21
N ARG A 303 29.40 -0.07 -7.23
CA ARG A 303 30.63 -0.83 -7.50
C ARG A 303 31.70 -0.73 -6.40
N GLN A 304 31.60 0.25 -5.52
CA GLN A 304 32.50 0.42 -4.37
C GLN A 304 31.93 -0.23 -3.10
N SER A 305 30.73 -0.81 -3.16
CA SER A 305 30.01 -1.35 -1.99
C SER A 305 29.90 -0.34 -0.84
N ALA A 306 29.81 0.96 -1.17
CA ALA A 306 29.98 2.05 -0.23
C ALA A 306 28.67 2.55 0.40
N ILE A 307 27.55 1.85 0.18
CA ILE A 307 26.20 2.25 0.62
C ILE A 307 25.62 1.16 1.50
N THR A 308 25.05 1.54 2.65
CA THR A 308 24.37 0.63 3.56
C THR A 308 22.98 1.16 3.88
N VAL A 309 22.01 0.25 4.04
CA VAL A 309 20.66 0.56 4.50
C VAL A 309 20.45 -0.19 5.81
N THR A 310 20.19 0.53 6.90
CA THR A 310 19.96 -0.06 8.22
C THR A 310 18.47 -0.11 8.53
N THR A 311 18.07 -1.08 9.36
CA THR A 311 16.72 -1.11 9.93
C THR A 311 16.56 0.02 10.95
N PRO A 312 15.34 0.58 11.10
CA PRO A 312 15.01 1.45 12.22
C PRO A 312 15.12 0.69 13.55
#